data_AF-A0AAD4W5G5-F1
#
_entry.id   AF-A0AAD4W5G5-F1
#
_cell.length_a   1.000
_cell.length_b   1.000
_cell.length_c   1.000
_cell.angle_alpha   90.00
_cell.angle_beta   90.00
_cell.angle_gamma   90.00
#
_symmetry.space_group_name_H-M   'P 1'
#
loop_
_entity.id
_entity.type
_entity.pdbx_description
1 polymer ?
#
loop_
_entity_poly.entity_id
_entity_poly.type
_entity_poly.pdbx_seq_one_letter_code
_entity_poly.pdbx_strand_id
1 'polypeptide(L)'
;MIKYKGSQTETKLRLPAHTNKNIVTILYQNQVDGLEVQTKDGKWIYVNPSSDSFITMIDLLYAWTNGRLHSPYHRVMMSGNEARYSTGLFSILKEGYIIKAPDEVVDEEHQGRTQKYELVGS
;
A
#
# COMPACT_ATOMS: atom_id res chain seq x y z
N MET A 1 7.28 11.84 -8.31
CA MET A 1 7.81 10.69 -9.08
C MET A 1 8.91 10.02 -8.26
N ILE A 2 8.86 8.70 -8.13
CA ILE A 2 9.79 7.86 -7.37
C ILE A 2 10.56 7.00 -8.35
N LYS A 3 11.89 6.94 -8.23
CA LYS A 3 12.79 6.19 -9.11
C LYS A 3 13.54 5.11 -8.34
N TYR A 4 13.54 3.90 -8.88
CA TYR A 4 14.36 2.80 -8.40
C TYR A 4 15.31 2.33 -9.50
N LYS A 5 16.61 2.27 -9.20
CA LYS A 5 17.61 1.71 -10.13
C LYS A 5 17.47 0.19 -10.16
N GLY A 6 17.62 -0.40 -11.35
CA GLY A 6 17.78 -1.83 -11.54
C GLY A 6 18.99 -2.40 -10.77
N SER A 7 19.14 -3.72 -10.81
CA SER A 7 20.24 -4.45 -10.19
C SER A 7 20.68 -5.59 -11.12
N GLN A 8 21.91 -5.51 -11.64
CA GLN A 8 22.37 -6.40 -12.72
C GLN A 8 22.76 -7.80 -12.24
N THR A 9 23.25 -7.90 -10.99
CA THR A 9 23.87 -9.12 -10.47
C THR A 9 22.92 -9.99 -9.66
N GLU A 10 21.99 -9.35 -8.94
CA GLU A 10 21.05 -10.03 -8.06
C GLU A 10 19.82 -9.16 -7.82
N THR A 11 18.69 -9.78 -7.47
CA THR A 11 17.49 -9.06 -7.05
C THR A 11 17.76 -8.33 -5.73
N LYS A 12 17.55 -7.01 -5.70
CA LYS A 12 17.88 -6.15 -4.56
C LYS A 12 16.64 -5.49 -3.97
N LEU A 13 16.50 -5.56 -2.65
CA LEU A 13 15.50 -4.79 -1.92
C LEU A 13 15.80 -3.29 -2.04
N ARG A 14 14.84 -2.53 -2.57
CA ARG A 14 14.92 -1.06 -2.72
C ARG A 14 13.98 -0.32 -1.79
N LEU A 15 12.86 -0.92 -1.41
CA LEU A 15 11.93 -0.41 -0.41
C LEU A 15 11.52 -1.56 0.50
N PRO A 16 11.85 -1.52 1.80
CA PRO A 16 11.43 -2.54 2.76
C PRO A 16 9.93 -2.73 2.82
N ALA A 17 9.50 -3.90 3.32
CA ALA A 17 8.09 -4.19 3.53
C ALA A 17 7.48 -3.17 4.51
N HIS A 18 6.39 -2.52 4.09
CA HIS A 18 5.65 -1.56 4.91
C HIS A 18 4.18 -1.51 4.46
N THR A 19 3.33 -0.90 5.29
CA THR A 19 1.99 -0.43 4.93
C THR A 19 2.01 1.08 4.84
N ASN A 20 1.12 1.69 4.05
CA ASN A 20 1.05 3.15 4.04
C ASN A 20 0.23 3.66 5.23
N LYS A 21 0.41 4.96 5.52
CA LYS A 21 -0.35 5.68 6.57
C LYS A 21 -1.25 6.73 5.93
N ASN A 22 -1.99 6.34 4.90
CA ASN A 22 -2.95 7.16 4.16
C ASN A 22 -4.26 6.38 3.97
N ILE A 23 -5.33 6.99 3.45
CA ILE A 23 -6.60 6.27 3.24
C ILE A 23 -6.50 5.35 2.02
N VAL A 24 -6.11 5.93 0.87
CA VAL A 24 -5.98 5.28 -0.42
C VAL A 24 -4.68 5.76 -1.08
N THR A 25 -3.96 4.81 -1.69
CA THR A 25 -2.86 5.06 -2.61
C THR A 25 -3.30 4.69 -4.02
N ILE A 26 -3.11 5.59 -4.99
CA ILE A 26 -3.24 5.29 -6.41
C ILE A 26 -1.85 5.41 -7.03
N LEU A 27 -1.35 4.33 -7.64
CA LEU A 27 -0.01 4.24 -8.19
C LEU A 27 -0.07 3.96 -9.68
N TYR A 28 0.67 4.76 -10.44
CA TYR A 28 1.05 4.45 -11.82
C TYR A 28 2.53 4.10 -11.88
N GLN A 29 2.90 3.15 -12.73
CA GLN A 29 4.29 2.74 -12.95
C GLN A 29 4.57 2.48 -14.42
N ASN A 30 5.83 2.62 -14.83
CA ASN A 30 6.27 2.14 -16.14
C ASN A 30 6.31 0.61 -16.18
N GLN A 31 6.61 0.05 -17.35
CA GLN A 31 6.55 -1.38 -17.69
C GLN A 31 7.76 -2.16 -17.14
N VAL A 32 8.23 -1.77 -15.96
CA VAL A 32 9.34 -2.40 -15.24
C VAL A 32 8.80 -2.94 -13.92
N ASP A 33 8.95 -4.25 -13.74
CA ASP A 33 8.55 -4.96 -12.53
C ASP A 33 9.28 -4.43 -11.28
N GLY A 34 8.71 -4.78 -10.13
CA GLY A 34 9.43 -4.69 -8.85
C GLY A 34 8.55 -4.41 -7.65
N LEU A 35 7.30 -4.01 -7.85
CA LEU A 35 6.32 -3.93 -6.76
C LEU A 35 5.85 -5.33 -6.40
N GLU A 36 6.04 -5.69 -5.13
CA GLU A 36 5.48 -6.90 -4.55
C GLU A 36 4.52 -6.56 -3.42
N VAL A 37 3.42 -7.30 -3.34
CA VAL A 37 2.37 -7.14 -2.32
C VAL A 37 2.22 -8.45 -1.57
N GLN A 38 2.05 -8.38 -0.26
CA GLN A 38 1.84 -9.55 0.58
C GLN A 38 0.34 -9.90 0.67
N THR A 39 0.01 -11.14 0.40
CA THR A 39 -1.34 -11.70 0.57
C THR A 39 -1.66 -11.95 2.05
N LYS A 40 -2.94 -12.16 2.38
CA LYS A 40 -3.37 -12.45 3.76
C LYS A 40 -2.74 -13.71 4.37
N ASP A 41 -2.35 -14.68 3.54
CA ASP A 41 -1.63 -15.89 3.96
C ASP A 41 -0.09 -15.71 3.99
N GLY A 42 0.39 -14.47 3.87
CA GLY A 42 1.80 -14.12 4.05
C GLY A 42 2.69 -14.30 2.82
N LYS A 43 2.14 -14.72 1.68
CA LYS A 43 2.90 -14.91 0.43
C LYS A 43 3.10 -13.58 -0.30
N TRP A 44 4.22 -13.45 -0.97
CA TRP A 44 4.52 -12.28 -1.80
C TRP A 44 4.10 -12.55 -3.25
N ILE A 45 3.37 -11.62 -3.84
CA ILE A 45 2.95 -11.65 -5.26
C ILE A 45 3.47 -10.42 -5.99
N TYR A 46 3.85 -10.62 -7.26
CA TYR A 46 4.22 -9.52 -8.16
C TYR A 46 2.98 -8.79 -8.65
N VAL A 47 3.08 -7.46 -8.73
CA VAL A 47 2.08 -6.64 -9.40
C VAL A 47 2.56 -6.33 -10.82
N ASN A 48 2.05 -7.10 -11.78
CA ASN A 48 2.42 -6.96 -13.19
C ASN A 48 2.07 -5.55 -13.69
N PRO A 49 3.03 -4.77 -14.21
CA PRO A 49 2.77 -3.43 -14.71
C PRO A 49 1.93 -3.49 -16.00
N SER A 50 0.93 -2.62 -16.08
CA SER A 50 0.11 -2.42 -17.28
C SER A 50 0.02 -0.94 -17.59
N SER A 51 0.14 -0.57 -18.87
CA SER A 51 0.06 0.82 -19.34
C SER A 51 -1.34 1.40 -19.20
N ASP A 52 -2.35 0.54 -19.07
CA ASP A 52 -3.76 0.89 -19.16
C ASP A 52 -4.45 0.82 -17.79
N SER A 53 -3.67 0.72 -16.71
CA SER A 53 -4.20 0.52 -15.36
C SER A 53 -3.46 1.33 -14.30
N PHE A 54 -4.17 1.57 -13.20
CA PHE A 54 -3.59 2.05 -11.96
C PHE A 54 -3.70 0.98 -10.89
N ILE A 55 -2.76 0.99 -9.96
CA ILE A 55 -2.78 0.13 -8.79
C ILE A 55 -3.40 0.93 -7.65
N THR A 56 -4.48 0.43 -7.07
CA THR A 56 -5.13 1.04 -5.91
C THR A 56 -4.87 0.18 -4.67
N MET A 57 -4.29 0.79 -3.63
CA MET A 57 -4.11 0.17 -2.33
C MET A 57 -4.91 0.94 -1.29
N ILE A 58 -5.52 0.20 -0.37
CA ILE A 58 -6.37 0.74 0.69
C ILE A 58 -5.66 0.48 2.01
N ASP A 59 -5.41 1.53 2.77
CA ASP A 59 -4.54 1.46 3.94
C ASP A 59 -5.33 1.76 5.24
N LEU A 60 -5.64 3.03 5.54
CA LEU A 60 -6.33 3.43 6.78
C LEU A 60 -7.84 3.13 6.81
N LEU A 61 -8.41 2.52 5.76
CA LEU A 61 -9.80 2.08 5.81
C LEU A 61 -10.00 0.82 6.65
N TYR A 62 -8.95 0.21 7.22
CA TYR A 62 -9.11 -0.94 8.11
C TYR A 62 -10.07 -0.64 9.28
N ALA A 63 -9.87 0.46 10.00
CA ALA A 63 -10.76 0.86 11.10
C ALA A 63 -12.15 1.29 10.59
N TRP A 64 -12.21 2.06 9.51
CA TRP A 64 -13.46 2.55 8.94
C TRP A 64 -14.35 1.42 8.40
N THR A 65 -13.77 0.36 7.82
CA THR A 65 -14.51 -0.82 7.32
C THR A 65 -14.72 -1.88 8.39
N ASN A 66 -14.43 -1.57 9.64
CA ASN A 66 -14.53 -2.46 10.78
C ASN A 66 -13.72 -3.77 10.61
N GLY A 67 -12.56 -3.67 9.96
CA GLY A 67 -11.62 -4.77 9.75
C GLY A 67 -11.81 -5.58 8.47
N ARG A 68 -12.78 -5.24 7.62
CA ARG A 68 -13.09 -5.99 6.38
C ARG A 68 -12.06 -5.78 5.27
N LEU A 69 -11.55 -4.55 5.11
CA LEU A 69 -10.47 -4.25 4.17
C LEU A 69 -9.13 -4.28 4.88
N HIS A 70 -8.18 -5.05 4.33
CA HIS A 70 -6.84 -5.19 4.87
C HIS A 70 -5.86 -4.30 4.11
N SER A 71 -4.99 -3.60 4.83
CA SER A 71 -3.82 -2.90 4.28
C SER A 71 -2.71 -3.91 4.06
N PRO A 72 -2.38 -4.26 2.80
CA PRO A 72 -1.36 -5.25 2.56
C PRO A 72 0.04 -4.64 2.72
N TYR A 73 0.96 -5.40 3.31
CA TYR A 73 2.37 -5.06 3.22
C TYR A 73 2.80 -5.05 1.76
N HIS A 74 3.61 -4.07 1.40
CA HIS A 74 4.20 -4.00 0.07
C HIS A 74 5.67 -3.61 0.15
N ARG A 75 6.46 -4.07 -0.82
CA ARG A 75 7.90 -3.83 -0.93
C ARG A 75 8.30 -3.60 -2.38
N VAL A 76 9.51 -3.09 -2.58
CA VAL A 76 10.10 -2.96 -3.93
C VAL A 76 11.36 -3.78 -4.03
N MET A 77 11.35 -4.79 -4.91
CA MET A 77 12.48 -5.62 -5.30
C MET A 77 12.88 -5.26 -6.72
N MET A 78 14.16 -4.97 -6.98
CA MET A 78 14.64 -4.62 -8.32
C MET A 78 15.64 -5.64 -8.84
N SER A 79 15.48 -6.03 -10.10
CA SER A 79 16.40 -6.85 -10.88
C SER A 79 16.56 -6.23 -12.28
N GLY A 80 17.55 -6.70 -13.05
CA GLY A 80 17.80 -6.23 -14.41
C GLY A 80 18.41 -4.83 -14.51
N ASN A 81 18.51 -4.30 -15.73
CA ASN A 81 19.22 -3.04 -16.01
C ASN A 81 18.30 -1.81 -16.08
N GLU A 82 16.99 -2.04 -16.23
CA GLU A 82 16.04 -0.95 -16.41
C GLU A 82 15.68 -0.27 -15.08
N ALA A 83 15.42 1.03 -15.13
CA ALA A 83 14.96 1.78 -13.97
C ALA A 83 13.43 1.72 -13.89
N ARG A 84 12.91 1.42 -12.71
CA ARG A 84 11.48 1.54 -12.41
C ARG A 84 11.15 2.98 -12.01
N TYR A 85 10.13 3.53 -12.62
CA TYR A 85 9.55 4.84 -12.32
C TYR A 85 8.11 4.64 -11.87
N SER A 86 7.73 5.36 -10.82
CA SER A 86 6.35 5.35 -10.35
C SER A 86 5.91 6.71 -9.84
N THR A 87 4.61 6.97 -9.95
CA THR A 87 3.97 8.19 -9.43
C THR A 87 2.78 7.76 -8.58
N GLY A 88 2.78 8.19 -7.34
CA GLY A 88 1.72 7.91 -6.38
C GLY A 88 0.91 9.16 -6.06
N LEU A 89 -0.41 8.99 -5.97
CA LEU A 89 -1.34 9.91 -5.33
C LEU A 89 -1.73 9.29 -3.99
N PHE A 90 -1.57 10.06 -2.91
CA PHE A 90 -1.78 9.59 -1.54
C PHE A 90 -2.81 10.49 -0.84
N SER A 91 -3.89 9.90 -0.31
CA SER A 91 -4.88 10.66 0.46
C SER A 91 -4.51 10.67 1.96
N ILE A 92 -3.87 11.75 2.40
CA ILE A 92 -3.37 11.87 3.78
C ILE A 92 -4.46 12.46 4.68
N LEU A 93 -4.65 11.88 5.86
CA LEU A 93 -5.56 12.43 6.87
C LEU A 93 -4.89 13.58 7.64
N LYS A 94 -5.71 14.48 8.16
CA LYS A 94 -5.23 15.47 9.11
C LYS A 94 -4.80 14.77 10.39
N GLU A 95 -3.65 15.16 10.92
CA GLU A 95 -3.16 14.66 12.21
C GLU A 95 -4.21 14.84 13.32
N GLY A 96 -4.33 13.84 14.19
CA GLY A 96 -5.29 13.84 15.29
C GLY A 96 -6.72 13.48 14.91
N TYR A 97 -7.00 13.24 13.62
CA TYR A 97 -8.32 12.78 13.20
C TYR A 97 -8.61 11.37 13.74
N ILE A 98 -9.84 11.15 14.20
CA ILE A 98 -10.29 9.86 14.72
C ILE A 98 -11.13 9.18 13.64
N ILE A 99 -10.70 8.00 13.22
CA ILE A 99 -11.42 7.14 12.28
C ILE A 99 -12.28 6.18 13.12
N LYS A 100 -13.59 6.15 12.84
CA LYS A 100 -14.55 5.22 13.44
C LYS A 100 -15.25 4.43 12.36
N ALA A 101 -15.57 3.17 12.65
CA ALA A 101 -16.48 2.40 11.83
C ALA A 101 -17.87 3.06 11.81
N PRO A 102 -18.48 3.29 10.63
CA PRO A 102 -19.89 3.64 10.52
C PRO A 102 -20.79 2.56 11.13
N ASP A 103 -21.94 2.95 11.66
CA ASP A 103 -22.86 2.01 12.32
C ASP A 103 -23.37 0.93 11.35
N GLU A 104 -23.46 1.24 10.05
CA GLU A 104 -23.90 0.33 8.99
C GLU A 104 -22.95 -0.86 8.78
N VAL A 105 -21.72 -0.77 9.26
CA VAL A 105 -20.70 -1.82 9.14
C VAL A 105 -20.37 -2.45 10.49
N VAL A 106 -21.16 -2.17 11.54
CA VAL A 106 -21.09 -2.81 12.85
C VAL A 106 -22.15 -3.90 12.93
N ASP A 107 -21.74 -5.10 13.29
CA ASP A 107 -22.61 -6.28 13.41
C ASP A 107 -22.16 -7.17 14.58
N GLU A 108 -22.87 -8.28 14.81
CA GLU A 108 -22.56 -9.21 15.91
C GLU A 108 -21.16 -9.82 15.80
N GLU A 109 -20.63 -9.98 14.59
CA GLU A 109 -19.29 -10.52 14.34
C GLU A 109 -18.19 -9.45 14.50
N HIS A 110 -18.54 -8.17 14.33
CA HIS A 110 -17.60 -7.04 14.36
C HIS A 110 -18.05 -5.94 15.31
N GLN A 111 -17.71 -6.07 16.59
CA GLN A 111 -17.88 -4.99 17.57
C GLN A 111 -17.04 -3.77 17.15
N GLY A 112 -17.71 -2.65 16.87
CA GLY A 112 -17.16 -1.50 16.12
C GLY A 112 -15.75 -1.06 16.52
N ARG A 113 -14.91 -0.78 15.51
CA ARG A 113 -13.51 -0.37 15.67
C ARG A 113 -13.33 1.15 15.61
N THR A 114 -12.33 1.63 16.36
CA THR A 114 -11.87 3.02 16.34
C THR A 114 -10.35 3.06 16.27
N GLN A 115 -9.80 3.98 15.47
CA GLN A 115 -8.36 4.23 15.38
C GLN A 115 -8.08 5.74 15.29
N LYS A 116 -7.16 6.24 16.11
CA LYS A 116 -6.67 7.61 16.00
C LYS A 116 -5.53 7.65 14.98
N TYR A 117 -5.59 8.62 14.06
CA TYR A 117 -4.52 8.84 13.10
C TYR A 117 -3.39 9.69 13.70
N GLU A 118 -2.18 9.16 13.67
CA GLU A 118 -0.97 9.82 14.17
C GLU A 118 0.09 9.78 13.06
N LEU A 119 0.62 10.96 12.71
CA LEU A 119 1.78 11.08 11.84
C LEU A 119 3.02 10.68 12.65
N VAL A 120 3.51 9.46 12.44
CA VAL A 120 4.83 9.09 12.98
C VAL A 120 5.87 9.72 12.06
N GLY A 121 6.79 10.48 12.64
CA GLY A 121 7.78 11.32 11.96
C GLY A 121 8.40 10.70 10.71
N SER A 122 8.49 11.55 9.68
CA SER A 122 9.11 11.32 8.36
C SER A 122 10.57 10.89 8.42
#